data_AF-A0A6A8MY73-F1
#
_entry.id   AF-A0A6A8MY73-F1
#
_cell.length_a   1.000
_cell.length_b   1.000
_cell.length_c   1.000
_cell.angle_alpha   90.00
_cell.angle_beta   90.00
_cell.angle_gamma   90.00
#
_symmetry.space_group_name_H-M   'P 1'
#
loop_
_entity.id
_entity.type
_entity.pdbx_description
1 polymer ?
#
loop_
_entity_poly.entity_id
_entity_poly.type
_entity_poly.pdbx_seq_one_letter_code
_entity_poly.pdbx_strand_id
1 'polypeptide(L)'
;MSSKMRAASIILFVGVMGSIFFLLDVLPDNEVVTTRNTSLGFLLAGVIAIFGNVFIIRFHATEPHHPKFVLMKNRITSIRIHALSGSLEVVLGVVAWVTQNTTLAIVVGCLAIFGHVPSSLYQAPGAFGSKGLTYPAYLGVIATHFYCAVRLVMEDGNIVWLERTWMALQAYAFMRIYGYFLYKVGAFSQGGYTVRMLLAGATVLPFILGPESPLLMMLILLAWTVLMKTIVKPTAAQWSDMFDEKERGSIIDSNLRALWTQKNMGSSLDSPSKENARAVFDYLDVDKSGSLKISEMENLLNEWGANSDVKESFMSNFGKSNGIDFGTFTSTIWLSGRAQEVLSKEASSHMQTPAEKSKFVFNQLDIDESGFIEMVEIEMLLLEWGLDSREAHRYISKFGGADKRLDYSEFHSKLSPIWEFASKPKSFL
;
A
#
# COMPACT_ATOMS: atom_id res chain seq x y z
N MET A 1 -10.69 8.79 2.44
CA MET A 1 -11.37 8.31 3.68
C MET A 1 -12.54 9.21 4.06
N SER A 2 -13.72 8.65 4.33
CA SER A 2 -14.93 9.39 4.73
C SER A 2 -14.83 9.93 6.17
N SER A 3 -15.69 10.89 6.54
CA SER A 3 -15.79 11.41 7.92
C SER A 3 -16.13 10.31 8.93
N LYS A 4 -17.04 9.40 8.57
CA LYS A 4 -17.41 8.23 9.38
C LYS A 4 -16.22 7.28 9.60
N MET A 5 -15.45 6.99 8.56
CA MET A 5 -14.23 6.18 8.72
C MET A 5 -13.21 6.86 9.61
N ARG A 6 -13.02 8.18 9.49
CA ARG A 6 -12.13 8.94 10.40
C ARG A 6 -12.57 8.81 11.85
N ALA A 7 -13.86 8.95 12.13
CA ALA A 7 -14.40 8.78 13.47
C ALA A 7 -14.13 7.37 14.01
N ALA A 8 -14.41 6.33 13.20
CA ALA A 8 -14.10 4.94 13.56
C ALA A 8 -12.59 4.72 13.83
N SER A 9 -11.70 5.26 13.00
CA SER A 9 -10.24 5.18 13.21
C SER A 9 -9.81 5.84 14.51
N ILE A 10 -10.34 7.02 14.83
CA ILE A 10 -10.01 7.74 16.07
C ILE A 10 -10.49 6.95 17.29
N ILE A 11 -11.73 6.46 17.27
CA ILE A 11 -12.29 5.65 18.35
C ILE A 11 -11.46 4.39 18.55
N LEU A 12 -11.09 3.70 17.47
CA LEU A 12 -10.23 2.52 17.58
C LEU A 12 -8.87 2.89 18.16
N PHE A 13 -8.19 3.91 17.63
CA PHE A 13 -6.86 4.32 18.09
C PHE A 13 -6.85 4.66 19.58
N VAL A 14 -7.80 5.47 20.04
CA VAL A 14 -7.95 5.82 21.46
C VAL A 14 -8.32 4.60 22.30
N GLY A 15 -9.20 3.73 21.80
CA GLY A 15 -9.56 2.47 22.46
C GLY A 15 -8.38 1.52 22.66
N VAL A 16 -7.49 1.42 21.66
CA VAL A 16 -6.24 0.66 21.77
C VAL A 16 -5.33 1.27 22.82
N MET A 17 -5.13 2.59 22.78
CA MET A 17 -4.34 3.30 23.80
C MET A 17 -4.85 3.03 25.22
N GLY A 18 -6.18 3.12 25.42
CA GLY A 18 -6.81 2.82 26.71
C GLY A 18 -6.67 1.35 27.12
N SER A 19 -6.73 0.42 26.17
CA SER A 19 -6.54 -1.01 26.44
C SER A 19 -5.09 -1.31 26.85
N ILE A 20 -4.12 -0.69 26.18
CA ILE A 20 -2.69 -0.82 26.51
C ILE A 20 -2.41 -0.21 27.88
N PHE A 21 -2.94 0.98 28.16
CA PHE A 21 -2.88 1.59 29.49
C PHE A 21 -3.43 0.66 30.56
N PHE A 22 -4.62 0.09 30.34
CA PHE A 22 -5.22 -0.83 31.28
C PHE A 22 -4.36 -2.08 31.51
N LEU A 23 -3.82 -2.68 30.44
CA LEU A 23 -2.96 -3.86 30.51
C LEU A 23 -1.61 -3.59 31.20
N LEU A 24 -0.98 -2.45 30.92
CA LEU A 24 0.38 -2.16 31.38
C LEU A 24 0.44 -1.38 32.69
N ASP A 25 -0.60 -0.64 33.06
CA ASP A 25 -0.56 0.23 34.25
C ASP A 25 -1.63 -0.06 35.29
N VAL A 26 -2.79 -0.59 34.89
CA VAL A 26 -3.92 -0.80 35.81
C VAL A 26 -3.99 -2.24 36.31
N LEU A 27 -3.80 -3.20 35.41
CA LEU A 27 -3.83 -4.63 35.73
C LEU A 27 -2.64 -5.17 36.54
N PRO A 28 -1.41 -4.63 36.51
CA PRO A 28 -0.30 -5.30 37.20
C PRO A 28 -0.24 -5.03 38.72
N ASP A 29 -0.31 -6.12 39.50
CA ASP A 29 0.33 -6.32 40.82
C ASP A 29 1.76 -6.94 40.67
N ASN A 30 2.33 -7.05 39.46
CA ASN A 30 3.51 -7.90 39.15
C ASN A 30 4.68 -7.19 38.43
N GLU A 31 5.90 -7.65 38.72
CA GLU A 31 7.24 -7.19 38.26
C GLU A 31 7.45 -7.03 36.72
N VAL A 32 6.49 -7.48 35.89
CA VAL A 32 6.58 -7.57 34.41
C VAL A 32 6.76 -6.21 33.72
N VAL A 33 6.30 -5.12 34.35
CA VAL A 33 6.46 -3.75 33.81
C VAL A 33 7.84 -3.18 34.12
N THR A 34 8.49 -3.65 35.17
CA THR A 34 9.76 -3.12 35.70
C THR A 34 10.98 -3.94 35.32
N THR A 35 10.81 -5.20 34.93
CA THR A 35 11.93 -6.08 34.55
C THR A 35 12.27 -5.95 33.07
N ARG A 36 13.56 -5.74 32.80
CA ARG A 36 14.13 -5.82 31.46
C ARG A 36 13.76 -7.14 30.80
N ASN A 37 13.18 -7.10 29.61
CA ASN A 37 12.81 -8.31 28.87
C ASN A 37 13.93 -8.73 27.90
N THR A 38 15.19 -8.67 28.36
CA THR A 38 16.37 -9.07 27.59
C THR A 38 16.52 -10.59 27.54
N SER A 39 15.42 -11.27 27.20
CA SER A 39 15.39 -12.71 26.97
C SER A 39 16.22 -13.07 25.73
N LEU A 40 16.62 -14.34 25.62
CA LEU A 40 17.26 -14.84 24.40
C LEU A 40 16.39 -14.57 23.16
N GLY A 41 15.06 -14.68 23.29
CA GLY A 41 14.11 -14.36 22.23
C GLY A 41 14.19 -12.90 21.78
N PHE A 42 14.26 -11.96 22.73
CA PHE A 42 14.40 -10.54 22.43
C PHE A 42 15.72 -10.24 21.71
N LEU A 43 16.83 -10.82 22.19
CA LEU A 43 18.14 -10.64 21.56
C LEU A 43 18.17 -11.20 20.13
N LEU A 44 17.61 -12.39 19.90
CA LEU A 44 17.51 -12.97 18.56
C LEU A 44 16.66 -12.10 17.64
N ALA A 45 15.48 -11.67 18.10
CA ALA A 45 14.61 -10.78 17.33
C ALA A 45 15.29 -9.44 17.02
N GLY A 46 15.99 -8.86 17.99
CA GLY A 46 16.75 -7.63 17.84
C GLY A 46 17.87 -7.74 16.82
N VAL A 47 18.66 -8.82 16.88
CA VAL A 47 19.73 -9.07 15.90
C VAL A 47 19.16 -9.24 14.49
N ILE A 48 18.11 -10.06 14.33
CA ILE A 48 17.43 -10.25 13.04
C ILE A 48 16.91 -8.91 12.50
N ALA A 49 16.29 -8.10 13.37
CA ALA A 49 15.78 -6.78 12.99
C ALA A 49 16.90 -5.82 12.60
N ILE A 50 18.03 -5.78 13.30
CA ILE A 50 19.17 -4.91 12.97
C ILE A 50 19.72 -5.27 11.58
N PHE A 51 20.02 -6.54 11.32
CA PHE A 51 20.49 -6.98 10.01
C PHE A 51 19.46 -6.77 8.91
N GLY A 52 18.19 -7.05 9.20
CA GLY A 52 17.07 -6.77 8.31
C GLY A 52 17.00 -5.28 7.92
N ASN A 53 17.11 -4.38 8.89
CA ASN A 53 17.08 -2.94 8.65
C ASN A 53 18.26 -2.46 7.81
N VAL A 54 19.47 -2.99 7.98
CA VAL A 54 20.62 -2.65 7.11
C VAL A 54 20.27 -2.93 5.65
N PHE A 55 19.69 -4.10 5.38
CA PHE A 55 19.29 -4.47 4.03
C PHE A 55 18.13 -3.58 3.53
N ILE A 56 17.11 -3.36 4.36
CA ILE A 56 15.91 -2.58 4.01
C ILE A 56 16.27 -1.11 3.74
N ILE A 57 17.08 -0.49 4.58
CA ILE A 57 17.52 0.90 4.39
C ILE A 57 18.34 1.01 3.12
N ARG A 58 19.30 0.09 2.88
CA ARG A 58 20.05 0.05 1.63
C ARG A 58 19.11 -0.03 0.43
N PHE A 59 18.14 -0.94 0.48
CA PHE A 59 17.16 -1.12 -0.58
C PHE A 59 16.39 0.18 -0.88
N HIS A 60 15.81 0.82 0.14
CA HIS A 60 15.07 2.08 -0.05
C HIS A 60 15.96 3.25 -0.45
N ALA A 61 17.25 3.23 -0.15
CA ALA A 61 18.20 4.24 -0.60
C ALA A 61 18.62 4.06 -2.07
N THR A 62 18.58 2.83 -2.61
CA THR A 62 19.06 2.51 -3.96
C THR A 62 17.94 2.24 -4.97
N GLU A 63 16.72 2.00 -4.50
CA GLU A 63 15.56 1.71 -5.34
C GLU A 63 14.63 2.93 -5.48
N PRO A 64 14.17 3.26 -6.71
CA PRO A 64 13.16 4.26 -6.97
C PRO A 64 11.95 4.02 -6.08
N HIS A 65 11.55 5.08 -5.41
CA HIS A 65 10.36 5.03 -4.59
C HIS A 65 9.14 4.81 -5.48
N HIS A 66 8.19 4.04 -4.93
CA HIS A 66 6.93 3.82 -5.61
C HIS A 66 6.24 5.17 -5.92
N PRO A 67 5.71 5.38 -7.14
CA PRO A 67 5.20 6.68 -7.60
C PRO A 67 4.19 7.33 -6.64
N LYS A 68 3.32 6.52 -6.02
CA LYS A 68 2.38 6.98 -5.00
C LYS A 68 2.97 7.85 -3.87
N PHE A 69 4.26 7.72 -3.57
CA PHE A 69 4.95 8.51 -2.54
C PHE A 69 5.68 9.75 -3.07
N VAL A 70 6.02 9.77 -4.36
CA VAL A 70 6.92 10.78 -4.94
C VAL A 70 6.24 11.74 -5.91
N LEU A 71 4.98 11.47 -6.27
CA LEU A 71 4.23 12.33 -7.19
C LEU A 71 3.63 13.58 -6.53
N MET A 72 3.34 13.53 -5.23
CA MET A 72 2.72 14.62 -4.48
C MET A 72 3.67 15.19 -3.44
N LYS A 73 3.84 16.53 -3.38
CA LYS A 73 4.72 17.20 -2.41
C LYS A 73 4.45 16.78 -0.96
N ASN A 74 3.18 16.69 -0.57
CA ASN A 74 2.81 16.29 0.80
C ASN A 74 3.21 14.84 1.10
N ARG A 75 3.09 13.94 0.12
CA ARG A 75 3.52 12.54 0.23
C ARG A 75 5.04 12.45 0.33
N ILE A 76 5.78 13.23 -0.48
CA ILE A 76 7.25 13.34 -0.42
C ILE A 76 7.71 13.80 0.96
N THR A 77 7.11 14.87 1.49
CA THR A 77 7.49 15.38 2.80
C THR A 77 7.20 14.34 3.89
N SER A 78 6.03 13.71 3.85
CA SER A 78 5.67 12.68 4.84
C SER A 78 6.58 11.46 4.79
N ILE A 79 6.87 10.91 3.60
CA ILE A 79 7.75 9.72 3.48
C ILE A 79 9.17 10.05 3.91
N ARG A 80 9.67 11.27 3.63
CA ARG A 80 10.99 11.71 4.09
C ARG A 80 11.06 11.83 5.60
N ILE A 81 10.06 12.45 6.23
CA ILE A 81 9.97 12.53 7.69
C ILE A 81 9.91 11.12 8.27
N HIS A 82 9.06 10.25 7.74
CA HIS A 82 8.91 8.86 8.18
C HIS A 82 10.23 8.08 8.09
N ALA A 83 10.87 8.08 6.93
CA ALA A 83 12.10 7.34 6.69
C ALA A 83 13.26 7.89 7.55
N LEU A 84 13.37 9.22 7.67
CA LEU A 84 14.43 9.84 8.47
C LEU A 84 14.23 9.57 9.96
N SER A 85 13.04 9.85 10.50
CA SER A 85 12.74 9.62 11.92
C SER A 85 12.83 8.14 12.30
N GLY A 86 12.25 7.24 11.50
CA GLY A 86 12.36 5.80 11.72
C GLY A 86 13.79 5.28 11.64
N SER A 87 14.60 5.75 10.68
CA SER A 87 16.02 5.35 10.58
C SER A 87 16.84 5.83 11.78
N LEU A 88 16.58 7.06 12.25
CA LEU A 88 17.21 7.59 13.44
C LEU A 88 16.78 6.82 14.70
N GLU A 89 15.50 6.46 14.85
CA GLU A 89 15.04 5.60 15.95
C GLU A 89 15.73 4.22 15.93
N VAL A 90 15.93 3.61 14.76
CA VAL A 90 16.65 2.33 14.64
C VAL A 90 18.08 2.48 15.18
N VAL A 91 18.83 3.46 14.68
CA VAL A 91 20.26 3.63 15.01
C VAL A 91 20.44 4.13 16.44
N LEU A 92 19.78 5.25 16.79
CA LEU A 92 19.92 5.85 18.11
C LEU A 92 19.32 4.97 19.21
N GLY A 93 18.27 4.19 18.91
CA GLY A 93 17.71 3.23 19.85
C GLY A 93 18.69 2.12 20.22
N VAL A 94 19.42 1.56 19.25
CA VAL A 94 20.47 0.57 19.52
C VAL A 94 21.61 1.20 20.33
N VAL A 95 22.07 2.40 19.96
CA VAL A 95 23.15 3.09 20.68
C VAL A 95 22.73 3.40 22.12
N ALA A 96 21.54 3.94 22.33
CA ALA A 96 20.99 4.22 23.66
C ALA A 96 20.86 2.94 24.48
N TRP A 97 20.40 1.85 23.87
CA TRP A 97 20.25 0.56 24.53
C TRP A 97 21.58 -0.06 24.94
N VAL A 98 22.62 -0.02 24.08
CA VAL A 98 23.96 -0.54 24.41
C VAL A 98 24.64 0.30 25.49
N THR A 99 24.57 1.63 25.36
CA THR A 99 25.25 2.57 26.27
C THR A 99 24.50 2.85 27.57
N GLN A 100 23.25 2.35 27.69
CA GLN A 100 22.32 2.71 28.76
C GLN A 100 22.09 4.24 28.86
N ASN A 101 22.21 4.96 27.75
CA ASN A 101 22.10 6.42 27.74
C ASN A 101 20.62 6.86 27.70
N THR A 102 20.10 7.27 28.86
CA THR A 102 18.71 7.70 29.03
C THR A 102 18.37 8.98 28.27
N THR A 103 19.30 9.93 28.17
CA THR A 103 19.10 11.16 27.38
C THR A 103 18.90 10.83 25.91
N LEU A 104 19.70 9.92 25.35
CA LEU A 104 19.53 9.47 23.98
C LEU A 104 18.23 8.66 23.80
N ALA A 105 17.82 7.91 24.82
CA ALA A 105 16.54 7.21 24.82
C ALA A 105 15.35 8.20 24.76
N ILE A 106 15.40 9.33 25.49
CA ILE A 106 14.41 10.41 25.37
C ILE A 106 14.37 10.97 23.94
N VAL A 107 15.53 11.17 23.31
CA VAL A 107 15.60 11.63 21.91
C VAL A 107 14.88 10.64 20.97
N VAL A 108 15.06 9.34 21.16
CA VAL A 108 14.34 8.30 20.42
C VAL A 108 12.82 8.42 20.61
N GLY A 109 12.36 8.60 21.86
CA GLY A 109 10.95 8.82 22.15
C GLY A 109 10.38 10.07 21.46
N CYS A 110 11.12 11.17 21.44
CA CYS A 110 10.72 12.40 20.74
C CYS A 110 10.66 12.20 19.21
N LEU A 111 11.62 11.48 18.62
CA LEU A 111 11.59 11.15 17.19
C LEU A 111 10.36 10.31 16.82
N ALA A 112 9.99 9.35 17.68
CA ALA A 112 8.79 8.56 17.53
C ALA A 112 7.52 9.45 17.59
N ILE A 113 7.38 10.27 18.63
CA ILE A 113 6.19 11.10 18.89
C ILE A 113 5.96 12.15 17.79
N PHE A 114 7.00 12.88 17.39
CA PHE A 114 6.86 14.04 16.52
C PHE A 114 7.16 13.76 15.04
N GLY A 115 7.93 12.71 14.75
CA GLY A 115 8.30 12.35 13.38
C GLY A 115 7.56 11.11 12.90
N HIS A 116 7.87 9.98 13.51
CA HIS A 116 7.56 8.69 12.92
C HIS A 116 6.10 8.26 13.10
N VAL A 117 5.52 8.41 14.28
CA VAL A 117 4.10 8.10 14.53
C VAL A 117 3.17 8.96 13.65
N PRO A 118 3.29 10.29 13.62
CA PRO A 118 2.40 11.13 12.81
C PRO A 118 2.51 10.83 11.31
N SER A 119 3.75 10.64 10.82
CA SER A 119 3.98 10.29 9.42
C SER A 119 3.50 8.89 9.07
N SER A 120 3.53 7.94 10.01
CA SER A 120 2.95 6.59 9.85
C SER A 120 1.44 6.63 9.79
N LEU A 121 0.77 7.39 10.68
CA LEU A 121 -0.69 7.56 10.66
C LEU A 121 -1.17 8.17 9.33
N TYR A 122 -0.42 9.12 8.78
CA TYR A 122 -0.73 9.71 7.48
C TYR A 122 -0.60 8.71 6.31
N GLN A 123 0.32 7.76 6.43
CA GLN A 123 0.59 6.75 5.39
C GLN A 123 -0.28 5.49 5.52
N ALA A 124 -0.75 5.15 6.72
CA ALA A 124 -1.49 3.92 7.00
C ALA A 124 -2.69 3.65 6.06
N PRO A 125 -3.52 4.64 5.64
CA PRO A 125 -4.61 4.38 4.71
C PRO A 125 -4.17 3.89 3.30
N GLY A 126 -2.89 4.11 2.96
CA GLY A 126 -2.29 3.69 1.69
C GLY A 126 -1.61 2.33 1.75
N ALA A 127 -1.75 1.58 2.86
CA ALA A 127 -1.30 0.20 2.96
C ALA A 127 -2.06 -0.71 1.98
N PHE A 128 -1.38 -1.76 1.53
CA PHE A 128 -1.93 -2.77 0.62
C PHE A 128 -2.62 -3.91 1.41
N GLY A 129 -3.03 -4.96 0.70
CA GLY A 129 -3.70 -6.13 1.25
C GLY A 129 -5.18 -5.87 1.56
N SER A 130 -5.76 -6.78 2.31
CA SER A 130 -7.12 -6.73 2.82
C SER A 130 -7.28 -5.56 3.80
N LYS A 131 -7.74 -4.39 3.32
CA LYS A 131 -7.83 -3.15 4.11
C LYS A 131 -8.69 -3.28 5.38
N GLY A 132 -9.65 -4.19 5.39
CA GLY A 132 -10.48 -4.55 6.53
C GLY A 132 -9.67 -5.17 7.68
N LEU A 133 -8.50 -5.74 7.38
CA LEU A 133 -7.58 -6.34 8.36
C LEU A 133 -6.29 -5.52 8.51
N THR A 134 -5.72 -5.04 7.40
CA THR A 134 -4.41 -4.38 7.40
C THR A 134 -4.45 -3.03 8.08
N TYR A 135 -5.42 -2.20 7.73
CA TYR A 135 -5.54 -0.86 8.30
C TYR A 135 -5.73 -0.85 9.83
N PRO A 136 -6.69 -1.60 10.43
CA PRO A 136 -6.83 -1.63 11.88
C PRO A 136 -5.63 -2.25 12.60
N ALA A 137 -4.97 -3.25 12.02
CA ALA A 137 -3.74 -3.81 12.58
C ALA A 137 -2.62 -2.76 12.63
N TYR A 138 -2.44 -1.98 11.55
CA TYR A 138 -1.52 -0.85 11.54
C TYR A 138 -1.86 0.18 12.60
N LEU A 139 -3.14 0.57 12.75
CA LEU A 139 -3.56 1.48 13.80
C LEU A 139 -3.21 0.95 15.20
N GLY A 140 -3.39 -0.36 15.43
CA GLY A 140 -3.02 -1.01 16.68
C GLY A 140 -1.53 -0.94 16.99
N VAL A 141 -0.68 -1.26 16.00
CA VAL A 141 0.78 -1.19 16.16
C VAL A 141 1.25 0.26 16.32
N ILE A 142 0.70 1.21 15.57
CA ILE A 142 1.07 2.63 15.68
C ILE A 142 0.64 3.20 17.04
N ALA A 143 -0.55 2.85 17.54
CA ALA A 143 -0.99 3.21 18.89
C ALA A 143 -0.03 2.63 19.95
N THR A 144 0.36 1.36 19.79
CA THR A 144 1.34 0.72 20.69
C THR A 144 2.68 1.44 20.69
N HIS A 145 3.19 1.80 19.50
CA HIS A 145 4.44 2.56 19.35
C HIS A 145 4.35 3.93 20.03
N PHE A 146 3.25 4.65 19.78
CA PHE A 146 3.01 5.97 20.36
C PHE A 146 2.93 5.90 21.88
N TYR A 147 2.20 4.93 22.42
CA TYR A 147 2.10 4.69 23.85
C TYR A 147 3.48 4.49 24.49
N CYS A 148 4.27 3.57 23.95
CA CYS A 148 5.60 3.26 24.47
C CYS A 148 6.53 4.47 24.40
N ALA A 149 6.48 5.24 23.30
CA ALA A 149 7.30 6.43 23.13
C ALA A 149 6.94 7.54 24.13
N VAL A 150 5.65 7.74 24.40
CA VAL A 150 5.19 8.69 25.44
C VAL A 150 5.70 8.26 26.80
N ARG A 151 5.60 6.97 27.15
CA ARG A 151 6.13 6.45 28.41
C ARG A 151 7.65 6.55 28.52
N LEU A 152 8.37 6.31 27.43
CA LEU A 152 9.81 6.48 27.37
C LEU A 152 10.23 7.90 27.73
N VAL A 153 9.51 8.92 27.25
CA VAL A 153 9.79 10.32 27.58
C VAL A 153 9.33 10.66 29.00
N MET A 154 8.15 10.19 29.42
CA MET A 154 7.59 10.49 30.75
C MET A 154 8.35 9.82 31.90
N GLU A 155 9.02 8.70 31.64
CA GLU A 155 9.84 7.98 32.61
C GLU A 155 11.34 8.22 32.39
N ASP A 156 11.70 9.46 32.01
CA ASP A 156 13.08 9.95 31.97
C ASP A 156 14.06 9.06 31.18
N GLY A 157 13.60 8.48 30.07
CA GLY A 157 14.44 7.64 29.21
C GLY A 157 14.65 6.21 29.71
N ASN A 158 13.75 5.69 30.54
CA ASN A 158 13.79 4.32 31.04
C ASN A 158 14.04 3.30 29.92
N ILE A 159 15.06 2.46 30.10
CA ILE A 159 15.54 1.53 29.08
C ILE A 159 14.53 0.42 28.74
N VAL A 160 13.65 0.04 29.67
CA VAL A 160 12.55 -0.92 29.39
C VAL A 160 11.59 -0.32 28.37
N TRP A 161 11.22 0.96 28.52
CA TRP A 161 10.38 1.65 27.55
C TRP A 161 11.11 1.92 26.23
N LEU A 162 12.44 2.05 26.26
CA LEU A 162 13.24 2.11 25.05
C LEU A 162 13.16 0.79 24.28
N GLU A 163 13.32 -0.35 24.96
CA GLU A 163 13.19 -1.69 24.35
C GLU A 163 11.82 -1.87 23.70
N ARG A 164 10.75 -1.48 24.41
CA ARG A 164 9.37 -1.55 23.91
C ARG A 164 9.11 -0.64 22.71
N THR A 165 9.56 0.61 22.78
CA THR A 165 9.45 1.59 21.69
C THR A 165 10.22 1.10 20.47
N TRP A 166 11.48 0.68 20.66
CA TRP A 166 12.31 0.20 19.57
C TRP A 166 11.77 -1.08 18.95
N MET A 167 11.19 -1.99 19.74
CA MET A 167 10.59 -3.22 19.25
C MET A 167 9.33 -2.95 18.43
N ALA A 168 8.44 -2.05 18.86
CA ALA A 168 7.25 -1.65 18.08
C ALA A 168 7.60 -1.17 16.67
N LEU A 169 8.66 -0.37 16.54
CA LEU A 169 9.23 0.07 15.27
C LEU A 169 9.62 -1.11 14.35
N GLN A 170 10.07 -2.24 14.90
CA GLN A 170 10.53 -3.40 14.11
C GLN A 170 9.41 -4.18 13.42
N ALA A 171 8.13 -3.89 13.69
CA ALA A 171 7.02 -4.51 12.97
C ALA A 171 7.17 -4.37 11.45
N TYR A 172 7.69 -3.23 10.99
CA TYR A 172 7.99 -3.02 9.57
C TYR A 172 9.11 -3.94 9.05
N ALA A 173 10.21 -4.06 9.81
CA ALA A 173 11.34 -4.90 9.42
C ALA A 173 10.92 -6.37 9.28
N PHE A 174 10.20 -6.91 10.27
CA PHE A 174 9.69 -8.28 10.23
C PHE A 174 8.71 -8.51 9.08
N MET A 175 7.84 -7.54 8.78
CA MET A 175 6.95 -7.62 7.63
C MET A 175 7.72 -7.80 6.31
N ARG A 176 8.84 -7.09 6.13
CA ARG A 176 9.71 -7.24 4.95
C ARG A 176 10.46 -8.56 4.93
N ILE A 177 10.99 -8.98 6.09
CA ILE A 177 11.69 -10.25 6.24
C ILE A 177 10.76 -11.42 5.88
N TYR A 178 9.55 -11.46 6.44
CA TYR A 178 8.55 -12.47 6.06
C TYR A 178 8.17 -12.37 4.59
N GLY A 179 8.08 -11.17 4.03
CA GLY A 179 7.83 -10.99 2.61
C GLY A 179 8.87 -11.64 1.71
N TYR A 180 10.15 -11.48 2.05
CA TYR A 180 11.25 -12.12 1.33
C TYR A 180 11.17 -13.65 1.43
N PHE A 181 11.01 -14.19 2.65
CA PHE A 181 11.01 -15.64 2.85
C PHE A 181 9.79 -16.33 2.22
N LEU A 182 8.58 -15.81 2.46
CA LEU A 182 7.35 -16.40 1.92
C LEU A 182 7.35 -16.39 0.39
N TYR A 183 7.87 -15.33 -0.22
CA TYR A 183 8.06 -15.29 -1.67
C TYR A 183 9.03 -16.34 -2.19
N LYS A 184 10.18 -16.50 -1.51
CA LYS A 184 11.19 -17.49 -1.92
C LYS A 184 10.67 -18.92 -1.91
N VAL A 185 9.77 -19.25 -0.98
CA VAL A 185 9.15 -20.58 -0.88
C VAL A 185 7.85 -20.69 -1.69
N GLY A 186 7.40 -19.62 -2.36
CA GLY A 186 6.15 -19.60 -3.11
C GLY A 186 4.88 -19.68 -2.26
N ALA A 187 4.97 -19.38 -0.95
CA ALA A 187 3.84 -19.44 -0.04
C ALA A 187 3.04 -18.13 -0.05
N PHE A 188 1.71 -18.23 0.08
CA PHE A 188 0.77 -17.10 0.10
C PHE A 188 0.94 -16.17 -1.10
N SER A 189 0.95 -16.75 -2.32
CA SER A 189 0.96 -15.99 -3.58
C SER A 189 -0.30 -15.15 -3.77
N GLN A 190 -1.39 -15.52 -3.09
CA GLN A 190 -2.62 -14.73 -2.93
C GLN A 190 -2.76 -14.46 -1.43
N GLY A 191 -2.99 -13.21 -1.02
CA GLY A 191 -3.08 -12.86 0.42
C GLY A 191 -1.76 -12.52 1.08
N GLY A 192 -0.66 -12.41 0.31
CA GLY A 192 0.68 -12.38 0.86
C GLY A 192 0.94 -11.17 1.76
N TYR A 193 0.38 -10.01 1.43
CA TYR A 193 0.64 -8.78 2.17
C TYR A 193 0.00 -8.81 3.57
N THR A 194 -1.27 -9.19 3.65
CA THR A 194 -1.99 -9.28 4.93
C THR A 194 -1.34 -10.27 5.88
N VAL A 195 -0.98 -11.46 5.39
CA VAL A 195 -0.34 -12.52 6.21
C VAL A 195 0.99 -12.05 6.78
N ARG A 196 1.87 -11.44 5.97
CA ARG A 196 3.19 -10.94 6.42
C ARG A 196 3.06 -9.92 7.55
N MET A 197 2.06 -9.05 7.46
CA MET A 197 1.80 -8.02 8.47
C MET A 197 1.29 -8.63 9.77
N LEU A 198 0.35 -9.59 9.71
CA LEU A 198 -0.14 -10.29 10.90
C LEU A 198 0.98 -11.09 11.59
N LEU A 199 1.84 -11.77 10.81
CA LEU A 199 3.02 -12.47 11.35
C LEU A 199 4.02 -11.52 12.01
N ALA A 200 4.25 -10.35 11.42
CA ALA A 200 5.11 -9.34 12.01
C ALA A 200 4.57 -8.83 13.35
N GLY A 201 3.27 -8.55 13.42
CA GLY A 201 2.60 -8.18 14.68
C GLY A 201 2.70 -9.30 15.73
N ALA A 202 2.41 -10.54 15.34
CA ALA A 202 2.51 -11.71 16.22
C ALA A 202 3.94 -11.97 16.75
N THR A 203 4.96 -11.52 16.03
CA THR A 203 6.37 -11.63 16.44
C THR A 203 6.78 -10.52 17.39
N VAL A 204 6.37 -9.29 17.09
CA VAL A 204 6.86 -8.09 17.78
C VAL A 204 6.08 -7.78 19.05
N LEU A 205 4.75 -7.90 19.02
CA LEU A 205 3.90 -7.50 20.13
C LEU A 205 4.15 -8.29 21.43
N PRO A 206 4.52 -9.59 21.41
CA PRO A 206 4.80 -10.32 22.64
C PRO A 206 5.95 -9.74 23.47
N PHE A 207 6.93 -9.11 22.82
CA PHE A 207 8.03 -8.44 23.51
C PHE A 207 7.61 -7.12 24.18
N ILE A 208 6.46 -6.57 23.80
CA ILE A 208 5.97 -5.28 24.26
C ILE A 208 4.89 -5.46 25.33
N LEU A 209 3.89 -6.28 25.02
CA LEU A 209 2.65 -6.42 25.79
C LEU A 209 2.50 -7.79 26.47
N GLY A 210 3.44 -8.72 26.26
CA GLY A 210 3.38 -10.08 26.78
C GLY A 210 2.76 -11.10 25.80
N PRO A 211 2.82 -12.40 26.14
CA PRO A 211 2.42 -13.50 25.26
C PRO A 211 0.94 -13.47 24.82
N GLU A 212 0.08 -12.75 25.55
CA GLU A 212 -1.34 -12.58 25.26
C GLU A 212 -1.60 -11.56 24.13
N SER A 213 -0.58 -10.81 23.72
CA SER A 213 -0.71 -9.73 22.74
C SER A 213 -1.29 -10.11 21.36
N PRO A 214 -1.13 -11.35 20.82
CA PRO A 214 -1.86 -11.75 19.63
C PRO A 214 -3.38 -11.76 19.83
N LEU A 215 -3.88 -12.07 21.04
CA LEU A 215 -5.30 -11.99 21.37
C LEU A 215 -5.78 -10.54 21.37
N LEU A 216 -4.97 -9.61 21.88
CA LEU A 216 -5.28 -8.17 21.79
C LEU A 216 -5.39 -7.73 20.33
N MET A 217 -4.48 -8.18 19.45
CA MET A 217 -4.58 -7.90 18.01
C MET A 217 -5.90 -8.44 17.42
N MET A 218 -6.32 -9.65 17.78
CA MET A 218 -7.63 -10.17 17.37
C MET A 218 -8.79 -9.30 17.88
N LEU A 219 -8.75 -8.86 19.13
CA LEU A 219 -9.76 -7.95 19.70
C LEU A 219 -9.80 -6.61 18.96
N ILE A 220 -8.65 -6.07 18.54
CA ILE A 220 -8.57 -4.84 17.72
C ILE A 220 -9.29 -5.05 16.38
N LEU A 221 -9.07 -6.19 15.71
CA LEU A 221 -9.73 -6.52 14.45
C LEU A 221 -11.25 -6.71 14.60
N LEU A 222 -11.68 -7.34 15.70
CA LEU A 222 -13.09 -7.48 16.04
C LEU A 222 -13.74 -6.14 16.35
N ALA A 223 -13.08 -5.30 17.16
CA ALA A 223 -13.55 -3.94 17.46
C ALA A 223 -13.69 -3.11 16.18
N TRP A 224 -12.72 -3.20 15.26
CA TRP A 224 -12.82 -2.56 13.95
C TRP A 224 -14.04 -3.05 13.16
N THR A 225 -14.26 -4.36 13.11
CA THR A 225 -15.43 -4.96 12.44
C THR A 225 -16.75 -4.40 13.00
N VAL A 226 -16.85 -4.27 14.34
CA VAL A 226 -18.01 -3.67 15.01
C VAL A 226 -18.15 -2.19 14.66
N LEU A 227 -17.08 -1.40 14.75
CA LEU A 227 -17.09 0.04 14.41
C LEU A 227 -17.49 0.28 12.95
N MET A 228 -17.00 -0.55 12.03
CA MET A 228 -17.37 -0.48 10.62
C MET A 228 -18.86 -0.75 10.41
N LYS A 229 -19.42 -1.78 11.04
CA LYS A 229 -20.85 -2.11 10.93
C LYS A 229 -21.76 -1.09 11.60
N THR A 230 -21.32 -0.45 12.68
CA THR A 230 -22.14 0.45 13.49
C THR A 230 -22.05 1.91 13.06
N ILE A 231 -20.84 2.41 12.78
CA ILE A 231 -20.58 3.82 12.46
C ILE A 231 -20.58 4.04 10.95
N VAL A 232 -19.79 3.24 10.23
CA VAL A 232 -19.58 3.46 8.78
C VAL A 232 -20.79 2.96 7.99
N LYS A 233 -21.29 1.77 8.33
CA LYS A 233 -22.42 1.09 7.66
C LYS A 233 -22.17 0.94 6.15
N PRO A 234 -21.10 0.21 5.74
CA PRO A 234 -20.80 0.00 4.33
C PRO A 234 -21.87 -0.85 3.64
N THR A 235 -22.03 -0.68 2.33
CA THR A 235 -22.82 -1.59 1.50
C THR A 235 -22.18 -2.98 1.44
N ALA A 236 -22.90 -4.00 0.97
CA ALA A 236 -22.35 -5.35 0.81
C ALA A 236 -21.11 -5.38 -0.12
N ALA A 237 -21.15 -4.61 -1.21
CA ALA A 237 -20.02 -4.47 -2.12
C ALA A 237 -18.81 -3.80 -1.45
N GLN A 238 -19.04 -2.69 -0.71
CA GLN A 238 -17.98 -2.02 0.04
C GLN A 238 -17.40 -2.91 1.14
N TRP A 239 -18.22 -3.75 1.76
CA TRP A 239 -17.77 -4.71 2.76
C TRP A 239 -16.88 -5.78 2.14
N SER A 240 -17.30 -6.39 1.03
CA SER A 240 -16.48 -7.38 0.31
C SER A 240 -15.13 -6.78 -0.10
N ASP A 241 -15.17 -5.61 -0.75
CA ASP A 241 -13.98 -4.91 -1.25
C ASP A 241 -12.94 -4.59 -0.16
N MET A 242 -13.39 -4.38 1.09
CA MET A 242 -12.49 -4.17 2.22
C MET A 242 -11.72 -5.44 2.60
N PHE A 243 -12.34 -6.60 2.45
CA PHE A 243 -11.72 -7.87 2.86
C PHE A 243 -10.97 -8.56 1.72
N ASP A 244 -11.16 -8.13 0.48
CA ASP A 244 -10.42 -8.61 -0.68
C ASP A 244 -8.93 -8.24 -0.59
N GLU A 245 -8.06 -9.19 -0.91
CA GLU A 245 -6.61 -8.93 -0.93
C GLU A 245 -6.25 -8.09 -2.16
N LYS A 246 -5.85 -6.86 -1.90
CA LYS A 246 -5.32 -5.96 -2.93
C LYS A 246 -3.79 -6.00 -2.90
N GLU A 247 -3.20 -6.90 -3.69
CA GLU A 247 -1.77 -6.80 -4.02
C GLU A 247 -1.53 -5.66 -5.03
N ARG A 248 -0.26 -5.26 -5.22
CA ARG A 248 0.09 -4.32 -6.30
C ARG A 248 -0.40 -4.92 -7.63
N GLY A 249 -1.34 -4.30 -8.32
CA GLY A 249 -1.70 -4.68 -9.69
C GLY A 249 -3.12 -5.18 -9.97
N SER A 250 -3.98 -5.50 -9.00
CA SER A 250 -5.34 -5.99 -9.32
C SER A 250 -6.41 -4.93 -9.03
N ILE A 251 -6.63 -4.05 -10.00
CA ILE A 251 -7.79 -3.15 -10.02
C ILE A 251 -9.01 -3.77 -10.71
N ILE A 252 -8.77 -4.79 -11.52
CA ILE A 252 -9.76 -5.68 -12.12
C ILE A 252 -9.33 -7.11 -11.76
N ASP A 253 -10.30 -7.96 -11.40
CA ASP A 253 -10.03 -9.34 -11.03
C ASP A 253 -9.69 -10.15 -12.30
N SER A 254 -8.45 -10.64 -12.37
CA SER A 254 -7.95 -11.38 -13.53
C SER A 254 -8.64 -12.73 -13.69
N ASN A 255 -9.06 -13.38 -12.60
CA ASN A 255 -9.76 -14.66 -12.64
C ASN A 255 -11.19 -14.46 -13.13
N LEU A 256 -11.90 -13.45 -12.61
CA LEU A 256 -13.26 -13.14 -13.08
C LEU A 256 -13.26 -12.71 -14.54
N ARG A 257 -12.27 -11.91 -14.97
CA ARG A 257 -12.07 -11.59 -16.38
C ARG A 257 -11.82 -12.86 -17.21
N ALA A 258 -10.89 -13.73 -16.80
CA ALA A 258 -10.59 -14.95 -17.54
C ALA A 258 -11.81 -15.88 -17.65
N LEU A 259 -12.56 -16.06 -16.56
CA LEU A 259 -13.81 -16.82 -16.53
C LEU A 259 -14.86 -16.19 -17.45
N TRP A 260 -15.00 -14.87 -17.42
CA TRP A 260 -15.92 -14.14 -18.30
C TRP A 260 -15.56 -14.36 -19.77
N THR A 261 -14.28 -14.22 -20.12
CA THR A 261 -13.83 -14.41 -21.51
C THR A 261 -14.01 -15.86 -21.95
N GLN A 262 -13.66 -16.84 -21.13
CA GLN A 262 -13.88 -18.26 -21.43
C GLN A 262 -15.38 -18.56 -21.63
N LYS A 263 -16.25 -18.04 -20.76
CA LYS A 263 -17.69 -18.25 -20.81
C LYS A 263 -18.33 -17.65 -22.06
N ASN A 264 -17.92 -16.45 -22.45
CA ASN A 264 -18.59 -15.68 -23.50
C ASN A 264 -17.94 -15.84 -24.88
N MET A 265 -16.64 -16.12 -24.93
CA MET A 265 -15.86 -16.21 -26.17
C MET A 265 -15.37 -17.63 -26.49
N GLY A 266 -15.49 -18.58 -25.55
CA GLY A 266 -15.08 -19.98 -25.76
C GLY A 266 -13.57 -20.24 -25.69
N SER A 267 -12.75 -19.23 -25.40
CA SER A 267 -11.30 -19.34 -25.21
C SER A 267 -10.83 -18.42 -24.08
N SER A 268 -9.78 -18.82 -23.35
CA SER A 268 -9.13 -17.89 -22.40
C SER A 268 -8.20 -16.97 -23.19
N LEU A 269 -8.62 -15.72 -23.38
CA LEU A 269 -7.76 -14.68 -23.95
C LEU A 269 -6.91 -14.08 -22.81
N ASP A 270 -5.94 -14.86 -22.33
CA ASP A 270 -5.12 -14.48 -21.17
C ASP A 270 -4.04 -13.45 -21.52
N SER A 271 -3.68 -13.28 -22.80
CA SER A 271 -2.70 -12.28 -23.23
C SER A 271 -3.32 -10.88 -23.39
N PRO A 272 -2.67 -9.80 -22.93
CA PRO A 272 -3.10 -8.40 -23.13
C PRO A 272 -2.95 -7.91 -24.59
N SER A 273 -2.99 -8.79 -25.59
CA SER A 273 -2.78 -8.39 -26.98
C SER A 273 -3.91 -7.50 -27.52
N LYS A 274 -3.58 -6.67 -28.51
CA LYS A 274 -4.53 -5.79 -29.21
C LYS A 274 -5.58 -6.62 -29.97
N GLU A 275 -5.23 -7.81 -30.46
CA GLU A 275 -6.22 -8.71 -31.09
C GLU A 275 -7.27 -9.20 -30.08
N ASN A 276 -6.85 -9.55 -28.87
CA ASN A 276 -7.75 -10.01 -27.82
C ASN A 276 -8.66 -8.87 -27.35
N ALA A 277 -8.10 -7.67 -27.18
CA ALA A 277 -8.89 -6.47 -26.88
C ALA A 277 -9.95 -6.25 -27.96
N ARG A 278 -9.57 -6.40 -29.23
CA ARG A 278 -10.48 -6.21 -30.37
C ARG A 278 -11.60 -7.24 -30.38
N ALA A 279 -11.27 -8.51 -30.15
CA ALA A 279 -12.25 -9.58 -30.11
C ALA A 279 -13.31 -9.33 -29.02
N VAL A 280 -12.89 -8.90 -27.83
CA VAL A 280 -13.81 -8.57 -26.73
C VAL A 280 -14.64 -7.32 -27.05
N PHE A 281 -14.04 -6.29 -27.63
CA PHE A 281 -14.77 -5.09 -28.05
C PHE A 281 -15.85 -5.42 -29.08
N ASP A 282 -15.50 -6.14 -30.14
CA ASP A 282 -16.42 -6.52 -31.22
C ASP A 282 -17.53 -7.46 -30.71
N TYR A 283 -17.27 -8.25 -29.66
CA TYR A 283 -18.28 -9.06 -28.99
C TYR A 283 -19.30 -8.20 -28.21
N LEU A 284 -18.83 -7.14 -27.56
CA LEU A 284 -19.66 -6.22 -26.80
C LEU A 284 -20.43 -5.24 -27.71
N ASP A 285 -19.85 -4.84 -28.84
CA ASP A 285 -20.44 -3.93 -29.83
C ASP A 285 -21.44 -4.67 -30.74
N VAL A 286 -22.54 -5.14 -30.13
CA VAL A 286 -23.56 -5.97 -30.81
C VAL A 286 -24.19 -5.24 -32.00
N ASP A 287 -24.38 -3.92 -31.89
CA ASP A 287 -24.95 -3.09 -32.96
C ASP A 287 -23.92 -2.64 -34.01
N LYS A 288 -22.64 -3.00 -33.83
CA LYS A 288 -21.51 -2.65 -34.70
C LYS A 288 -21.43 -1.16 -34.96
N SER A 289 -21.78 -0.35 -33.98
CA SER A 289 -21.74 1.10 -34.07
C SER A 289 -20.30 1.63 -34.04
N GLY A 290 -19.33 0.79 -33.66
CA GLY A 290 -17.97 1.18 -33.38
C GLY A 290 -17.83 1.82 -31.99
N SER A 291 -18.86 1.76 -31.15
CA SER A 291 -18.85 2.34 -29.81
C SER A 291 -19.64 1.52 -28.80
N LEU A 292 -19.05 1.30 -27.63
CA LEU A 292 -19.71 0.64 -26.50
C LEU A 292 -20.46 1.64 -25.64
N LYS A 293 -21.73 1.34 -25.31
CA LYS A 293 -22.54 2.21 -24.46
C LYS A 293 -22.00 2.17 -23.02
N ILE A 294 -22.12 3.29 -22.32
CA ILE A 294 -21.64 3.41 -20.93
C ILE A 294 -22.28 2.38 -20.00
N SER A 295 -23.56 2.06 -20.19
CA SER A 295 -24.25 1.03 -19.42
C SER A 295 -23.70 -0.38 -19.66
N GLU A 296 -23.23 -0.67 -20.88
CA GLU A 296 -22.61 -1.97 -21.21
C GLU A 296 -21.25 -2.08 -20.51
N MET A 297 -20.50 -0.97 -20.50
CA MET A 297 -19.21 -0.89 -19.80
C MET A 297 -19.35 -0.99 -18.28
N GLU A 298 -20.37 -0.35 -17.69
CA GLU A 298 -20.65 -0.48 -16.26
C GLU A 298 -20.96 -1.93 -15.87
N ASN A 299 -21.76 -2.63 -16.68
CA ASN A 299 -22.05 -4.05 -16.48
C ASN A 299 -20.79 -4.91 -16.60
N LEU A 300 -19.96 -4.69 -17.63
CA LEU A 300 -18.70 -5.41 -17.82
C LEU A 300 -17.77 -5.23 -16.61
N LEU A 301 -17.60 -4.00 -16.13
CA LEU A 301 -16.78 -3.70 -14.97
C LEU A 301 -17.32 -4.35 -13.69
N ASN A 302 -18.63 -4.53 -13.57
CA ASN A 302 -19.22 -5.29 -12.48
C ASN A 302 -18.91 -6.79 -12.60
N GLU A 303 -19.04 -7.36 -13.79
CA GLU A 303 -18.78 -8.79 -14.04
C GLU A 303 -17.30 -9.16 -13.93
N TRP A 304 -16.40 -8.23 -14.29
CA TRP A 304 -14.95 -8.40 -14.12
C TRP A 304 -14.45 -8.07 -12.71
N GLY A 305 -15.36 -7.78 -11.78
CA GLY A 305 -14.99 -7.48 -10.39
C GLY A 305 -14.11 -6.24 -10.25
N ALA A 306 -14.28 -5.24 -11.12
CA ALA A 306 -13.55 -3.99 -10.99
C ALA A 306 -13.88 -3.32 -9.65
N ASN A 307 -12.86 -2.78 -8.98
CA ASN A 307 -13.05 -2.14 -7.69
C ASN A 307 -13.81 -0.80 -7.82
N SER A 308 -14.23 -0.26 -6.67
CA SER A 308 -15.00 1.00 -6.65
C SER A 308 -14.24 2.19 -7.22
N ASP A 309 -12.92 2.25 -7.04
CA ASP A 309 -12.10 3.39 -7.46
C ASP A 309 -11.99 3.46 -9.00
N VAL A 310 -11.84 2.31 -9.67
CA VAL A 310 -11.88 2.22 -11.15
C VAL A 310 -13.24 2.61 -11.68
N LYS A 311 -14.31 2.07 -11.08
CA LYS A 311 -15.68 2.38 -11.51
C LYS A 311 -15.98 3.87 -11.36
N GLU A 312 -15.61 4.48 -10.23
CA GLU A 312 -15.77 5.91 -9.99
C GLU A 312 -14.97 6.74 -11.02
N SER A 313 -13.70 6.38 -11.26
CA SER A 313 -12.86 7.06 -12.24
C SER A 313 -13.41 6.93 -13.67
N PHE A 314 -13.84 5.73 -14.08
CA PHE A 314 -14.46 5.49 -15.37
C PHE A 314 -15.73 6.34 -15.54
N MET A 315 -16.63 6.31 -14.57
CA MET A 315 -17.88 7.10 -14.63
C MET A 315 -17.63 8.61 -14.59
N SER A 316 -16.61 9.07 -13.87
CA SER A 316 -16.23 10.49 -13.86
C SER A 316 -15.72 10.96 -15.22
N ASN A 317 -14.99 10.11 -15.95
CA ASN A 317 -14.39 10.46 -17.23
C ASN A 317 -15.35 10.24 -18.41
N PHE A 318 -16.16 9.18 -18.38
CA PHE A 318 -16.97 8.75 -19.53
C PHE A 318 -18.48 8.70 -19.26
N GLY A 319 -18.95 8.88 -18.02
CA GLY A 319 -20.36 8.69 -17.67
C GLY A 319 -21.36 9.60 -18.40
N LYS A 320 -20.88 10.66 -19.06
CA LYS A 320 -21.69 11.58 -19.87
C LYS A 320 -21.47 11.43 -21.39
N SER A 321 -20.55 10.56 -21.82
CA SER A 321 -20.36 10.31 -23.24
C SER A 321 -21.44 9.37 -23.77
N ASN A 322 -21.68 9.41 -25.08
CA ASN A 322 -22.64 8.52 -25.74
C ASN A 322 -22.12 7.08 -25.86
N GLY A 323 -20.85 6.86 -25.51
CA GLY A 323 -20.16 5.60 -25.54
C GLY A 323 -18.66 5.81 -25.49
N ILE A 324 -17.91 4.72 -25.62
CA ILE A 324 -16.45 4.72 -25.79
C ILE A 324 -16.07 3.94 -27.04
N ASP A 325 -14.99 4.34 -27.71
CA ASP A 325 -14.48 3.64 -28.89
C ASP A 325 -13.47 2.55 -28.50
N PHE A 326 -12.96 1.85 -29.51
CA PHE A 326 -12.01 0.76 -29.32
C PHE A 326 -10.68 1.21 -28.67
N GLY A 327 -10.17 2.39 -29.05
CA GLY A 327 -8.95 2.94 -28.48
C GLY A 327 -9.11 3.19 -26.99
N THR A 328 -10.18 3.90 -26.63
CA THR A 328 -10.54 4.21 -25.25
C THR A 328 -10.78 2.94 -24.43
N PHE A 329 -11.52 1.96 -24.97
CA PHE A 329 -11.75 0.67 -24.30
C PHE A 329 -10.43 -0.04 -24.00
N THR A 330 -9.54 -0.10 -24.99
CA THR A 330 -8.26 -0.80 -24.86
C THR A 330 -7.39 -0.13 -23.81
N SER A 331 -7.22 1.20 -23.92
CA SER A 331 -6.28 1.92 -23.08
C SER A 331 -6.74 2.12 -21.64
N THR A 332 -8.06 2.19 -21.40
CA THR A 332 -8.61 2.43 -20.06
C THR A 332 -9.08 1.17 -19.34
N ILE A 333 -9.67 0.19 -20.04
CA ILE A 333 -10.33 -0.96 -19.40
C ILE A 333 -9.58 -2.27 -19.64
N TRP A 334 -9.18 -2.55 -20.88
CA TRP A 334 -8.54 -3.83 -21.20
C TRP A 334 -7.19 -4.00 -20.49
N LEU A 335 -6.36 -2.96 -20.47
CA LEU A 335 -5.03 -3.02 -19.86
C LEU A 335 -5.04 -2.77 -18.36
N SER A 336 -6.13 -2.21 -17.83
CA SER A 336 -6.30 -2.03 -16.40
C SER A 336 -6.17 -3.38 -15.70
N GLY A 337 -5.26 -3.47 -14.73
CA GLY A 337 -4.94 -4.70 -14.03
C GLY A 337 -3.89 -5.58 -14.73
N ARG A 338 -3.32 -5.12 -15.85
CA ARG A 338 -2.26 -5.78 -16.62
C ARG A 338 -1.13 -4.81 -16.99
N ALA A 339 -1.15 -3.56 -16.54
CA ALA A 339 -0.10 -2.60 -16.88
C ALA A 339 1.28 -3.08 -16.42
N GLN A 340 1.37 -3.77 -15.29
CA GLN A 340 2.61 -4.43 -14.84
C GLN A 340 3.12 -5.55 -15.77
N GLU A 341 2.24 -6.26 -16.47
CA GLU A 341 2.61 -7.30 -17.44
C GLU A 341 3.02 -6.68 -18.79
N VAL A 342 2.37 -5.59 -19.18
CA VAL A 342 2.69 -4.84 -20.40
C VAL A 342 4.04 -4.14 -20.26
N LEU A 343 4.33 -3.59 -19.08
CA LEU A 343 5.61 -2.93 -18.75
C LEU A 343 6.74 -3.92 -18.43
N SER A 344 6.69 -5.15 -18.97
CA SER A 344 7.48 -6.29 -18.49
C SER A 344 9.02 -6.13 -18.57
N LYS A 345 9.61 -6.79 -17.58
CA LYS A 345 11.00 -6.87 -17.11
C LYS A 345 12.10 -7.19 -18.14
N GLU A 346 11.80 -7.83 -19.26
CA GLU A 346 12.80 -8.32 -20.22
C GLU A 346 13.14 -7.29 -21.30
N ALA A 347 12.20 -6.41 -21.63
CA ALA A 347 12.41 -5.39 -22.65
C ALA A 347 13.28 -4.23 -22.13
N SER A 348 13.20 -3.91 -20.84
CA SER A 348 13.93 -2.79 -20.22
C SER A 348 15.34 -3.13 -19.72
N SER A 349 15.69 -4.42 -19.60
CA SER A 349 16.99 -4.84 -19.03
C SER A 349 18.20 -4.43 -19.88
N HIS A 350 18.00 -4.16 -21.17
CA HIS A 350 19.05 -3.70 -22.08
C HIS A 350 19.15 -2.17 -22.19
N MET A 351 18.22 -1.43 -21.60
CA MET A 351 18.17 0.03 -21.69
C MET A 351 19.07 0.65 -20.63
N GLN A 352 20.04 1.44 -21.05
CA GLN A 352 21.04 2.04 -20.15
C GLN A 352 20.71 3.50 -19.83
N THR A 353 20.16 4.22 -20.80
CA THR A 353 19.89 5.65 -20.65
C THR A 353 18.48 5.93 -20.14
N PRO A 354 18.27 7.06 -19.41
CA PRO A 354 16.93 7.52 -19.03
C PRO A 354 16.01 7.72 -20.23
N ALA A 355 16.55 8.20 -21.36
CA ALA A 355 15.79 8.42 -22.58
C ALA A 355 15.22 7.11 -23.14
N GLU A 356 16.05 6.07 -23.31
CA GLU A 356 15.61 4.76 -23.79
C GLU A 356 14.52 4.16 -22.89
N LYS A 357 14.72 4.20 -21.57
CA LYS A 357 13.76 3.68 -20.58
C LYS A 357 12.43 4.41 -20.66
N SER A 358 12.48 5.74 -20.66
CA SER A 358 11.26 6.55 -20.73
C SER A 358 10.53 6.38 -22.05
N LYS A 359 11.25 6.25 -23.17
CA LYS A 359 10.64 6.07 -24.50
C LYS A 359 10.00 4.71 -24.63
N PHE A 360 10.63 3.68 -24.07
CA PHE A 360 10.03 2.35 -23.99
C PHE A 360 8.72 2.38 -23.20
N VAL A 361 8.74 2.91 -21.98
CA VAL A 361 7.52 2.99 -21.16
C VAL A 361 6.44 3.82 -21.86
N PHE A 362 6.81 4.94 -22.50
CA PHE A 362 5.88 5.76 -23.27
C PHE A 362 5.18 4.93 -24.35
N ASN A 363 5.95 4.24 -25.19
CA ASN A 363 5.42 3.43 -26.29
C ASN A 363 4.58 2.24 -25.79
N GLN A 364 4.82 1.73 -24.58
CA GLN A 364 3.99 0.68 -23.98
C GLN A 364 2.66 1.22 -23.43
N LEU A 365 2.59 2.50 -23.09
CA LEU A 365 1.35 3.14 -22.64
C LEU A 365 0.53 3.69 -23.82
N ASP A 366 1.21 4.22 -24.85
CA ASP A 366 0.63 4.73 -26.11
C ASP A 366 0.29 3.59 -27.09
N ILE A 367 -0.77 2.85 -26.80
CA ILE A 367 -1.13 1.59 -27.50
C ILE A 367 -1.91 1.81 -28.80
N ASP A 368 -2.57 2.95 -28.92
CA ASP A 368 -3.16 3.37 -30.19
C ASP A 368 -2.13 4.00 -31.13
N GLU A 369 -0.88 4.16 -30.67
CA GLU A 369 0.23 4.78 -31.39
C GLU A 369 -0.12 6.21 -31.86
N SER A 370 -0.95 6.90 -31.09
CA SER A 370 -1.35 8.28 -31.37
C SER A 370 -0.20 9.27 -31.23
N GLY A 371 0.88 8.87 -30.55
CA GLY A 371 1.98 9.74 -30.16
C GLY A 371 1.69 10.52 -28.88
N PHE A 372 0.57 10.23 -28.20
CA PHE A 372 0.12 10.88 -26.98
C PHE A 372 -0.34 9.85 -25.96
N ILE A 373 -0.12 10.14 -24.68
CA ILE A 373 -0.74 9.40 -23.57
C ILE A 373 -1.90 10.24 -23.03
N GLU A 374 -3.10 9.67 -23.04
CA GLU A 374 -4.28 10.28 -22.47
C GLU A 374 -4.19 10.27 -20.94
N MET A 375 -4.62 11.36 -20.31
CA MET A 375 -4.56 11.49 -18.85
C MET A 375 -5.29 10.39 -18.08
N VAL A 376 -6.37 9.87 -18.64
CA VAL A 376 -7.12 8.77 -18.04
C VAL A 376 -6.31 7.47 -17.99
N GLU A 377 -5.37 7.25 -18.92
CA GLU A 377 -4.49 6.08 -18.94
C GLU A 377 -3.50 6.13 -17.78
N ILE A 378 -2.94 7.31 -17.52
CA ILE A 378 -2.11 7.56 -16.34
C ILE A 378 -2.95 7.43 -15.05
N GLU A 379 -4.21 7.88 -15.06
CA GLU A 379 -5.11 7.74 -13.91
C GLU A 379 -5.30 6.27 -13.54
N MET A 380 -5.64 5.44 -14.53
CA MET A 380 -5.84 4.00 -14.34
C MET A 380 -4.56 3.30 -13.89
N LEU A 381 -3.40 3.66 -14.45
CA LEU A 381 -2.10 3.15 -14.01
C LEU A 381 -1.82 3.48 -12.54
N LEU A 382 -2.12 4.71 -12.10
CA LEU A 382 -1.91 5.12 -10.71
C LEU A 382 -2.87 4.42 -9.74
N LEU A 383 -4.12 4.20 -10.15
CA LEU A 383 -5.08 3.38 -9.43
C LEU A 383 -4.58 1.93 -9.31
N GLU A 384 -4.05 1.35 -10.39
CA GLU A 384 -3.43 0.01 -10.40
C GLU A 384 -2.26 -0.09 -9.41
N TRP A 385 -1.49 0.98 -9.30
CA TRP A 385 -0.39 1.11 -8.35
C TRP A 385 -0.86 1.48 -6.93
N GLY A 386 -2.18 1.50 -6.68
CA GLY A 386 -2.78 1.64 -5.36
C GLY A 386 -2.86 3.07 -4.83
N LEU A 387 -2.93 4.05 -5.72
CA LEU A 387 -3.24 5.45 -5.37
C LEU A 387 -4.75 5.62 -5.16
N ASP A 388 -5.19 6.47 -4.21
CA ASP A 388 -6.62 6.81 -4.02
C ASP A 388 -7.12 7.59 -5.25
N SER A 389 -8.36 7.33 -5.68
CA SER A 389 -8.99 7.96 -6.86
C SER A 389 -8.88 9.48 -6.87
N ARG A 390 -9.10 10.14 -5.72
CA ARG A 390 -8.99 11.60 -5.64
C ARG A 390 -7.56 12.08 -5.75
N GLU A 391 -6.60 11.30 -5.26
CA GLU A 391 -5.19 11.65 -5.38
C GLU A 391 -4.69 11.45 -6.80
N ALA A 392 -5.13 10.38 -7.49
CA ALA A 392 -4.90 10.18 -8.92
C ALA A 392 -5.51 11.32 -9.72
N HIS A 393 -6.79 11.65 -9.51
CA HIS A 393 -7.46 12.74 -10.22
C HIS A 393 -6.78 14.11 -9.99
N ARG A 394 -6.36 14.40 -8.74
CA ARG A 394 -5.60 15.61 -8.42
C ARG A 394 -4.23 15.63 -9.11
N TYR A 395 -3.59 14.48 -9.25
CA TYR A 395 -2.32 14.36 -9.96
C TYR A 395 -2.52 14.67 -11.45
N ILE A 396 -3.48 14.00 -12.08
CA ILE A 396 -3.87 14.23 -13.47
C ILE A 396 -4.19 15.70 -13.74
N SER A 397 -5.01 16.32 -12.90
CA SER A 397 -5.38 17.73 -13.02
C SER A 397 -4.19 18.69 -12.96
N LYS A 398 -3.11 18.29 -12.30
CA LYS A 398 -1.90 19.12 -12.14
C LYS A 398 -0.93 18.97 -13.32
N PHE A 399 -0.86 17.79 -13.91
CA PHE A 399 0.17 17.46 -14.91
C PHE A 399 -0.36 17.38 -16.35
N GLY A 400 -1.67 17.21 -16.56
CA GLY A 400 -2.28 16.92 -17.85
C GLY A 400 -2.47 18.08 -18.82
N GLY A 401 -1.87 19.24 -18.60
CA GLY A 401 -2.05 20.39 -19.51
C GLY A 401 -3.52 20.81 -19.67
N ALA A 402 -3.83 21.62 -20.69
CA ALA A 402 -5.20 22.02 -21.02
C ALA A 402 -5.91 21.01 -21.94
N ASP A 403 -5.12 20.23 -22.68
CA ASP A 403 -5.52 19.25 -23.69
C ASP A 403 -5.67 17.82 -23.13
N LYS A 404 -5.29 17.60 -21.86
CA LYS A 404 -5.41 16.30 -21.16
C LYS A 404 -4.64 15.16 -21.83
N ARG A 405 -3.61 15.50 -22.60
CA ARG A 405 -2.73 14.58 -23.31
C ARG A 405 -1.29 14.90 -22.93
N LEU A 406 -0.41 13.91 -23.01
CA LEU A 406 1.02 14.10 -22.87
C LEU A 406 1.74 13.61 -24.11
N ASP A 407 2.54 14.50 -24.69
CA ASP A 407 3.57 14.05 -25.63
C ASP A 407 4.75 13.39 -24.90
N TYR A 408 5.67 12.81 -25.67
CA TYR A 408 6.85 12.15 -25.12
C TYR A 408 7.77 13.09 -24.31
N SER A 409 7.92 14.35 -24.71
CA SER A 409 8.79 15.32 -24.03
C SER A 409 8.24 15.65 -22.65
N GLU A 410 6.93 15.85 -22.56
CA GLU A 410 6.23 16.08 -21.31
C GLU A 410 6.23 14.84 -20.42
N PHE A 411 5.98 13.66 -20.98
CA PHE A 411 6.07 12.40 -20.25
C PHE A 411 7.47 12.17 -19.66
N HIS A 412 8.51 12.37 -20.47
CA HIS A 412 9.90 12.19 -20.06
C HIS A 412 10.27 13.11 -18.89
N SER A 413 9.94 14.41 -19.00
CA SER A 413 10.35 15.44 -18.06
C SER A 413 9.45 15.57 -16.83
N LYS A 414 8.12 15.48 -16.99
CA LYS A 414 7.14 15.75 -15.93
C LYS A 414 6.72 14.49 -15.17
N LEU A 415 6.77 13.31 -15.81
CA LEU A 415 6.36 12.04 -15.23
C LEU A 415 7.54 11.09 -14.96
N SER A 416 8.74 11.62 -14.68
CA SER A 416 9.92 10.81 -14.38
C SER A 416 9.72 9.71 -13.33
N PRO A 417 8.98 9.95 -12.23
CA PRO A 417 8.80 8.90 -11.24
C PRO A 417 8.02 7.68 -11.78
N ILE A 418 7.15 7.88 -12.78
CA ILE A 418 6.35 6.80 -13.37
C ILE A 418 7.25 5.89 -14.21
N TRP A 419 8.01 6.44 -15.16
CA TRP A 419 8.86 5.61 -16.01
C TRP A 419 10.13 5.10 -15.33
N GLU A 420 10.67 5.81 -14.33
CA GLU A 420 11.77 5.30 -13.49
C GLU A 420 11.34 4.06 -12.70
N PHE A 421 10.11 4.06 -12.19
CA PHE A 421 9.55 2.93 -11.47
C PHE A 421 9.20 1.77 -12.42
N ALA A 422 8.52 2.06 -13.53
CA ALA A 422 8.09 1.06 -14.50
C ALA A 422 9.26 0.34 -15.21
N SER A 423 10.38 1.04 -15.43
CA SER A 423 11.53 0.48 -16.15
C SER A 423 12.46 -0.40 -15.30
N LYS A 424 12.18 -0.59 -14.00
CA LYS A 424 13.04 -1.40 -13.11
C LYS A 424 12.53 -2.84 -12.92
N PRO A 425 13.44 -3.83 -12.75
CA PRO A 425 13.06 -5.19 -12.41
C PRO A 425 12.34 -5.25 -11.06
N LYS A 426 11.33 -6.13 -10.92
CA LYS A 426 10.70 -6.43 -9.62
C LYS A 426 11.78 -6.79 -8.60
N SER A 427 11.91 -5.95 -7.57
CA SER A 427 12.77 -6.20 -6.42
C SER A 427 11.87 -6.35 -5.18
N PHE A 428 12.01 -7.49 -4.50
CA PHE A 428 10.97 -8.03 -3.60
C PHE A 428 11.01 -7.50 -2.16
N LEU A 429 11.67 -6.36 -1.93
CA LEU A 429 11.95 -5.86 -0.57
C LEU A 429 11.16 -4.62 -0.17
#